data_AF-A0A929RVL3-F1
#
_entry.id   AF-A0A929RVL3-F1
#
_cell.length_a   1.000
_cell.length_b   1.000
_cell.length_c   1.000
_cell.angle_alpha   90.00
_cell.angle_beta   90.00
_cell.angle_gamma   90.00
#
_symmetry.space_group_name_H-M   'P 1'
#
loop_
_entity.id
_entity.type
_entity.pdbx_description
1 polymer ?
#
loop_
_entity_poly.entity_id
_entity_poly.type
_entity_poly.pdbx_seq_one_letter_code
_entity_poly.pdbx_strand_id
1 'polypeptide(L)'
;MKQILVFTLIALMLFKDKITKEIINPGEKLQTDDLDRVNDLVKRGLCEIASVDYSEEDGSDTGEDSGSDNAKLVEFQGATYSLDVVKAALKEIGAGVNTNAGVKGVSDKLAALSEDQIAQLQEKLTVTE
;
A
#
# COMPACT_ATOMS: atom_id res chain seq x y z
N MET A 1 22.38 -9.15 -7.66
CA MET A 1 21.09 -8.46 -7.41
C MET A 1 20.38 -8.42 -8.74
N LYS A 2 19.26 -9.14 -8.87
CA LYS A 2 18.48 -9.19 -10.11
C LYS A 2 17.27 -8.28 -9.87
N GLN A 3 17.20 -7.17 -10.60
CA GLN A 3 16.03 -6.30 -10.57
C GLN A 3 14.95 -6.96 -11.42
N ILE A 4 13.72 -7.05 -10.90
CA ILE A 4 12.55 -7.54 -11.61
C ILE A 4 11.72 -6.32 -12.03
N LEU A 5 11.32 -6.28 -13.30
CA LEU A 5 10.38 -5.29 -13.78
C LEU A 5 8.97 -5.69 -13.34
N VAL A 6 8.27 -4.81 -12.64
CA VAL A 6 6.87 -4.98 -12.27
C VAL A 6 6.03 -3.95 -13.00
N PHE A 7 5.00 -4.40 -13.68
CA PHE A 7 4.05 -3.57 -14.42
C PHE A 7 2.77 -3.41 -13.63
N THR A 8 2.30 -2.17 -13.49
CA THR A 8 0.96 -1.87 -13.01
C THR A 8 0.07 -1.58 -14.22
N LEU A 9 -1.02 -2.31 -14.34
CA LEU A 9 -2.02 -2.19 -15.40
C LEU A 9 -3.33 -1.65 -14.83
N ILE A 10 -4.09 -0.88 -15.61
CA ILE A 10 -5.46 -0.48 -15.29
C ILE A 10 -6.41 -1.19 -16.25
N ALA A 11 -7.45 -1.82 -15.70
CA ALA A 11 -8.48 -2.47 -16.50
C ALA A 11 -9.37 -1.43 -17.20
N LEU A 12 -9.56 -1.57 -18.50
CA LEU A 12 -10.43 -0.69 -19.29
C LEU A 12 -11.88 -1.18 -19.32
N MET A 13 -12.09 -2.47 -19.07
CA MET A 13 -13.41 -3.09 -19.07
C MET A 13 -13.47 -4.26 -18.08
N LEU A 14 -14.69 -4.76 -17.81
CA LEU A 14 -14.89 -5.91 -16.94
C LEU A 14 -14.43 -7.18 -17.65
N PHE A 15 -13.56 -7.95 -17.02
CA PHE A 15 -13.17 -9.28 -17.51
C PHE A 15 -12.85 -10.23 -16.37
N LYS A 16 -12.89 -11.54 -16.67
CA LYS A 16 -12.43 -12.57 -15.75
C LYS A 16 -10.97 -12.91 -16.07
N ASP A 17 -10.08 -12.70 -15.12
CA ASP A 17 -8.67 -13.01 -15.28
C ASP A 17 -8.48 -14.53 -15.44
N LYS A 18 -7.62 -14.92 -16.38
CA LYS A 18 -7.40 -16.35 -16.68
C LYS A 18 -6.52 -17.04 -15.62
N ILE A 19 -5.69 -16.28 -14.92
CA ILE A 19 -4.72 -16.77 -13.93
C ILE A 19 -5.37 -16.76 -12.55
N THR A 20 -5.75 -15.59 -12.03
CA THR A 20 -6.34 -15.45 -10.68
C THR A 20 -7.79 -15.94 -10.61
N LYS A 21 -8.46 -16.06 -11.77
CA LYS A 21 -9.90 -16.40 -11.90
C LYS A 21 -10.84 -15.35 -11.31
N GLU A 22 -10.32 -14.19 -10.92
CA GLU A 22 -11.11 -13.09 -10.36
C GLU A 22 -11.78 -12.27 -11.46
N ILE A 23 -12.86 -11.58 -11.09
CA ILE A 23 -13.52 -10.62 -11.96
C ILE A 23 -12.92 -9.26 -11.67
N ILE A 24 -12.19 -8.72 -12.63
CA ILE A 24 -11.56 -7.41 -12.56
C ILE A 24 -12.52 -6.39 -13.15
N ASN A 25 -12.80 -5.31 -12.42
CA ASN A 25 -13.70 -4.26 -12.84
C ASN A 25 -12.98 -3.17 -13.64
N PRO A 26 -13.68 -2.41 -14.51
CA PRO A 26 -13.10 -1.24 -15.16
C PRO A 26 -12.55 -0.24 -14.13
N GLY A 27 -11.34 0.26 -14.35
CA GLY A 27 -10.60 1.15 -13.46
C GLY A 27 -9.79 0.45 -12.37
N GLU A 28 -9.94 -0.86 -12.20
CA GLU A 28 -9.22 -1.64 -11.21
C GLU A 28 -7.76 -1.88 -11.64
N LYS A 29 -6.85 -1.90 -10.66
CA LYS A 29 -5.41 -2.04 -10.90
C LYS A 29 -4.99 -3.50 -10.80
N LEU A 30 -4.09 -3.92 -11.68
CA LEU A 30 -3.49 -5.24 -11.70
C LEU A 30 -1.98 -5.12 -11.78
N GLN A 31 -1.25 -5.79 -10.89
CA GLN A 31 0.22 -5.84 -10.94
C GLN A 31 0.71 -7.18 -11.45
N THR A 32 1.75 -7.16 -12.28
CA THR A 32 2.40 -8.36 -12.78
C THR A 32 3.81 -8.06 -13.29
N ASP A 33 4.74 -8.98 -13.07
CA ASP A 33 6.10 -8.98 -13.63
C ASP A 33 6.20 -9.79 -14.93
N ASP A 34 5.15 -10.52 -15.30
CA ASP A 34 5.06 -11.33 -16.52
C ASP A 34 4.77 -10.45 -17.75
N LEU A 35 5.81 -10.28 -18.57
CA LEU A 35 5.78 -9.48 -19.78
C LEU A 35 4.86 -10.06 -20.87
N ASP A 36 4.71 -11.39 -20.94
CA ASP A 36 3.79 -12.05 -21.88
C ASP A 36 2.33 -11.79 -21.47
N ARG A 37 2.06 -11.80 -20.15
CA ARG A 37 0.74 -11.45 -19.61
C ARG A 37 0.38 -9.99 -19.90
N VAL A 38 1.30 -9.06 -19.66
CA VAL A 38 1.10 -7.63 -20.00
C VAL A 38 0.75 -7.49 -21.47
N ASN A 39 1.50 -8.16 -22.34
CA ASN A 39 1.31 -8.09 -23.77
C ASN A 39 -0.06 -8.65 -24.22
N ASP A 40 -0.52 -9.78 -23.66
CA ASP A 40 -1.87 -10.33 -23.95
C ASP A 40 -2.98 -9.35 -23.55
N LEU A 41 -2.90 -8.81 -22.32
CA LEU A 41 -3.93 -7.92 -21.77
C LEU A 41 -4.03 -6.61 -22.56
N VAL A 42 -2.89 -6.03 -22.91
CA VAL A 42 -2.83 -4.79 -23.70
C VAL A 42 -3.26 -5.03 -25.15
N LYS A 43 -2.77 -6.10 -25.81
CA LYS A 43 -3.17 -6.43 -27.19
C LYS A 43 -4.66 -6.68 -27.36
N ARG A 44 -5.30 -7.23 -26.32
CA ARG A 44 -6.74 -7.52 -26.33
C ARG A 44 -7.59 -6.30 -25.94
N GLY A 45 -6.95 -5.17 -25.59
CA GLY A 45 -7.64 -3.95 -25.16
C GLY A 45 -8.36 -4.10 -23.82
N LEU A 46 -7.92 -5.05 -22.98
CA LEU A 46 -8.53 -5.29 -21.66
C LEU A 46 -7.92 -4.38 -20.59
N CYS A 47 -6.63 -4.10 -20.71
CA CYS A 47 -5.91 -3.22 -19.80
C CYS A 47 -4.99 -2.25 -20.55
N GLU A 48 -4.63 -1.17 -19.87
CA GLU A 48 -3.56 -0.26 -20.26
C GLU A 48 -2.42 -0.27 -19.22
N ILE A 49 -1.20 0.07 -19.65
CA ILE A 49 -0.05 0.17 -18.73
C ILE A 49 -0.13 1.51 -18.01
N ALA A 50 -0.20 1.47 -16.68
CA ALA A 50 -0.27 2.64 -15.81
C ALA A 50 1.10 3.05 -15.27
N SER A 51 1.91 2.09 -14.81
CA SER A 51 3.28 2.33 -14.36
C SER A 51 4.18 1.11 -14.59
N VAL A 52 5.49 1.35 -14.56
CA VAL A 52 6.53 0.32 -14.62
C VAL A 52 7.54 0.64 -13.54
N ASP A 53 7.73 -0.31 -12.62
CA ASP A 53 8.56 -0.17 -11.43
C ASP A 53 9.60 -1.31 -11.39
N TYR A 54 10.65 -1.14 -10.59
CA TYR A 54 11.68 -2.16 -10.39
C TYR A 54 11.61 -2.67 -8.96
N SER A 55 11.38 -3.97 -8.77
CA SER A 55 11.47 -4.63 -7.47
C SER A 55 12.79 -5.38 -7.35
N GLU A 56 13.39 -5.33 -6.16
CA GLU A 56 14.57 -6.14 -5.84
C GLU A 56 14.11 -7.48 -5.26
N GLU A 57 14.54 -8.56 -5.89
CA GLU A 57 14.19 -9.93 -5.49
C GLU A 57 14.93 -10.30 -4.18
N ASP A 58 14.30 -10.10 -3.01
CA ASP A 58 14.71 -10.78 -1.77
C ASP A 58 13.77 -11.96 -1.52
N GLY A 59 14.35 -13.16 -1.59
CA GLY A 59 13.60 -14.42 -1.63
C GLY A 59 12.97 -14.81 -0.28
N SER A 60 11.72 -14.40 -0.06
CA SER A 60 10.84 -15.11 0.87
C SER A 60 9.43 -15.30 0.28
N ASP A 61 9.21 -16.52 -0.21
CA ASP A 61 7.92 -17.13 -0.49
C ASP A 61 7.12 -17.28 0.81
N THR A 62 6.00 -16.58 0.93
CA THR A 62 4.74 -17.10 1.49
C THR A 62 3.63 -16.15 1.07
N GLY A 63 2.51 -16.73 0.65
CA GLY A 63 1.44 -16.04 -0.04
C GLY A 63 0.68 -15.01 0.79
N GLU A 64 -0.34 -14.49 0.11
CA GLU A 64 -1.32 -13.50 0.52
C GLU A 64 -0.96 -12.06 0.17
N ASP A 65 -1.74 -11.60 -0.81
CA ASP A 65 -2.36 -10.30 -0.86
C ASP A 65 -1.59 -9.18 -1.56
N SER A 66 -2.15 -8.87 -2.73
CA SER A 66 -2.31 -7.53 -3.23
C SER A 66 -1.06 -6.70 -3.49
N GLY A 67 -0.95 -6.33 -4.76
CA GLY A 67 -0.54 -5.00 -5.18
C GLY A 67 -1.44 -3.90 -4.62
N SER A 68 -1.52 -3.83 -3.31
CA SER A 68 -1.61 -2.55 -2.64
C SER A 68 -0.23 -2.40 -2.02
N ASP A 69 0.30 -1.19 -2.04
CA ASP A 69 0.83 -0.70 -0.79
C ASP A 69 -0.15 -1.15 0.31
N ASN A 70 0.17 -2.21 1.05
CA ASN A 70 -0.26 -2.31 2.44
C ASN A 70 0.56 -1.26 3.21
N ALA A 71 0.65 -0.03 2.68
CA ALA A 71 0.58 1.16 3.47
C ALA A 71 -0.70 0.98 4.25
N LYS A 72 -0.56 0.36 5.41
CA LYS A 72 -1.53 0.36 6.47
C LYS A 72 -1.72 1.84 6.75
N LEU A 73 -2.64 2.49 6.05
CA LEU A 73 -2.83 3.92 6.13
C LEU A 73 -3.67 4.19 7.37
N VAL A 74 -3.27 5.18 8.14
CA VAL A 74 -3.92 5.60 9.37
C VAL A 74 -4.35 7.05 9.18
N GLU A 75 -5.64 7.30 9.37
CA GLU A 75 -6.18 8.65 9.37
C GLU A 75 -5.95 9.31 10.73
N PHE A 76 -5.42 10.53 10.71
CA PHE A 76 -5.20 11.36 11.87
C PHE A 76 -5.44 12.83 11.51
N GLN A 77 -6.33 13.51 12.24
CA GLN A 77 -6.69 14.91 12.02
C GLN A 77 -7.13 15.24 10.56
N GLY A 78 -7.81 14.29 9.91
CA GLY A 78 -8.29 14.46 8.53
C GLY A 78 -7.20 14.30 7.45
N ALA A 79 -5.99 13.90 7.83
CA ALA A 79 -4.91 13.54 6.92
C ALA A 79 -4.56 12.05 7.04
N THR A 80 -4.07 11.47 5.96
CA THR A 80 -3.76 10.05 5.86
C THR A 80 -2.26 9.84 5.85
N TYR A 81 -1.75 9.04 6.79
CA TYR A 81 -0.33 8.76 6.97
C TYR A 81 -0.05 7.25 6.92
N SER A 82 1.17 6.84 6.56
CA SER A 82 1.56 5.44 6.67
C SER A 82 1.71 5.01 8.13
N LEU A 83 1.28 3.79 8.46
CA LEU A 83 1.33 3.25 9.81
C LEU A 83 2.74 3.24 10.39
N ASP A 84 3.77 3.07 9.56
CA ASP A 84 5.15 3.12 10.04
C ASP A 84 5.57 4.53 10.46
N VAL A 85 5.16 5.56 9.70
CA VAL A 85 5.40 6.98 10.06
C VAL A 85 4.66 7.33 11.34
N VAL A 86 3.39 6.93 11.47
CA VAL A 86 2.61 7.18 12.69
C VAL A 86 3.18 6.43 13.90
N LYS A 87 3.64 5.17 13.72
CA LYS A 87 4.31 4.41 14.78
C LYS A 87 5.60 5.05 15.24
N ALA A 88 6.42 5.55 14.31
CA ALA A 88 7.64 6.26 14.62
C ALA A 88 7.35 7.54 15.40
N ALA A 89 6.41 8.36 14.93
CA ALA A 89 6.03 9.60 15.59
C ALA A 89 5.40 9.36 16.99
N LEU A 90 4.55 8.34 17.13
CA LEU A 90 4.00 7.90 18.42
C LEU A 90 5.10 7.49 19.40
N LYS A 91 6.15 6.82 18.93
CA LYS A 91 7.30 6.43 19.76
C LYS A 91 8.08 7.66 20.25
N GLU A 92 8.25 8.68 19.40
CA GLU A 92 8.95 9.91 19.76
C GLU A 92 8.26 10.74 20.84
N ILE A 93 6.92 10.80 20.82
CA ILE A 93 6.13 11.51 21.83
C ILE A 93 5.88 10.69 23.10
N GLY A 94 6.50 9.51 23.23
CA GLY A 94 6.34 8.61 24.38
C GLY A 94 5.01 7.83 24.41
N ALA A 95 4.24 7.86 23.32
CA ALA A 95 2.96 7.15 23.16
C ALA A 95 3.08 5.90 22.27
N GLY A 96 4.24 5.24 22.29
CA GLY A 96 4.54 4.10 21.44
C GLY A 96 3.50 2.98 21.51
N VAL A 97 3.29 2.31 20.37
CA VAL A 97 2.41 1.15 20.25
C VAL A 97 3.24 -0.14 20.16
N ASN A 98 2.58 -1.27 20.37
CA ASN A 98 3.20 -2.58 20.16
C ASN A 98 3.71 -2.70 18.71
N THR A 99 4.86 -3.34 18.50
CA THR A 99 5.44 -3.55 17.17
C THR A 99 4.47 -4.29 16.25
N ASN A 100 3.70 -5.23 16.82
CA ASN A 100 2.70 -6.03 16.12
C ASN A 100 1.33 -5.33 15.98
N ALA A 101 1.18 -4.08 16.44
CA ALA A 101 -0.07 -3.35 16.30
C ALA A 101 -0.36 -3.06 14.81
N GLY A 102 -1.53 -3.47 14.34
CA GLY A 102 -2.06 -3.09 13.01
C GLY A 102 -2.78 -1.74 13.04
N VAL A 103 -3.36 -1.34 11.90
CA VAL A 103 -4.10 -0.05 11.73
C VAL A 103 -5.05 0.19 12.88
N LYS A 104 -5.91 -0.78 13.20
CA LYS A 104 -6.87 -0.69 14.29
C LYS A 104 -6.22 -0.36 15.64
N GLY A 105 -5.11 -1.02 15.97
CA GLY A 105 -4.42 -0.79 17.25
C GLY A 105 -3.75 0.58 17.32
N VAL A 106 -3.30 1.10 16.18
CA VAL A 106 -2.77 2.47 16.07
C VAL A 106 -3.91 3.48 16.20
N SER A 107 -5.02 3.30 15.48
CA SER A 107 -6.20 4.17 15.57
C SER A 107 -6.80 4.22 16.97
N ASP A 108 -6.92 3.08 17.65
CA ASP A 108 -7.40 3.02 19.04
C ASP A 108 -6.45 3.80 19.98
N LYS A 109 -5.14 3.76 19.72
CA LYS A 109 -4.15 4.54 20.48
C LYS A 109 -4.26 6.03 20.20
N LEU A 110 -4.43 6.43 18.94
CA LEU A 110 -4.62 7.83 18.54
C LEU A 110 -5.84 8.45 19.21
N ALA A 111 -6.95 7.70 19.30
CA ALA A 111 -8.16 8.14 19.99
C ALA A 111 -7.99 8.26 21.51
N ALA A 112 -6.99 7.59 22.09
CA ALA A 112 -6.69 7.60 23.51
C ALA A 112 -5.56 8.57 23.90
N LEU A 113 -5.05 9.37 22.96
CA LEU A 113 -4.05 10.41 23.25
C LEU A 113 -4.69 11.61 23.95
N SER A 114 -3.92 12.27 24.83
CA SER A 114 -4.31 13.57 25.38
C SER A 114 -4.14 14.70 24.35
N GLU A 115 -4.79 15.84 24.58
CA GLU A 115 -4.66 17.03 23.71
C GLU A 115 -3.20 17.45 23.51
N ASP A 116 -2.39 17.43 24.57
CA ASP A 116 -0.95 17.72 24.50
C ASP A 116 -0.20 16.74 23.58
N GLN A 117 -0.53 15.44 23.65
CA GLN A 117 0.10 14.41 22.82
C GLN A 117 -0.36 14.49 21.37
N ILE A 118 -1.62 14.85 21.13
CA ILE A 118 -2.17 15.07 19.78
C ILE A 118 -1.43 16.23 19.10
N ALA A 119 -1.20 17.35 19.82
CA ALA A 119 -0.46 18.50 19.30
C ALA A 119 0.99 18.13 18.95
N GLN A 120 1.68 17.41 19.84
CA GLN A 120 3.05 16.93 19.58
C GLN A 120 3.10 15.95 18.41
N LEU A 121 2.13 15.05 18.29
CA LEU A 121 2.05 14.11 17.17
C LEU A 121 1.83 14.85 15.85
N GLN A 122 0.94 15.83 15.84
CA GLN A 122 0.63 16.62 14.67
C GLN A 122 1.84 17.45 14.22
N GLU A 123 2.56 18.08 15.14
CA GLU A 123 3.83 18.76 14.83
C GLU A 123 4.83 17.79 14.19
N LYS A 124 4.97 16.58 14.74
CA LYS A 124 5.87 15.57 14.18
C LYS A 124 5.48 15.05 12.80
N LEU A 125 4.18 14.93 12.53
CA LEU A 125 3.68 14.46 11.24
C LEU A 125 3.65 15.55 10.17
N THR A 126 3.61 16.84 10.57
CA THR A 126 3.61 17.99 9.64
C THR A 126 5.01 18.51 9.32
N VAL A 127 5.99 18.28 10.20
CA VAL A 127 7.40 18.61 9.97
C VAL A 127 8.05 17.50 9.15
N THR A 128 7.75 17.46 7.85
CA THR A 128 8.55 16.74 6.85
C THR A 128 9.08 17.79 5.87
N GLU A 129 10.17 18.46 6.25
CA GLU A 129 11.00 19.31 5.36
C GLU A 129 12.29 18.57 4.98
#